data_AF-Q8INM8-F1
#
_entry.id   AF-Q8INM8-F1
#
_cell.length_a   1.000
_cell.length_b   1.000
_cell.length_c   1.000
_cell.angle_alpha   90.00
_cell.angle_beta   90.00
_cell.angle_gamma   90.00
#
_symmetry.space_group_name_H-M   'P 1'
#
loop_
_entity.id
_entity.type
_entity.pdbx_description
1 polymer ?
#
loop_
_entity_poly.entity_id
_entity_poly.type
_entity_poly.pdbx_seq_one_letter_code
_entity_poly.pdbx_strand_id
1 'polypeptide(L)'
;MIPTNLGRQNGALVLEVLKVLGRPATSYEVAERVADVYRLPLHRIRPVVTDVLEAGSRHGFFSSLNGHYSVVQPVVEQLGRDIDQYAADILAGYSCEGSLPKMSTLMLKLQQLDGSPPMMTGIRYPRVSSGEQREHMPSGDVSLDARLMLPFPRVL
;
A
#
# COMPACT_ATOMS: atom_id res chain seq x y z
N MET A 1 17.40 -1.10 4.33
CA MET A 1 16.59 0.13 4.41
C MET A 1 15.12 -0.26 4.51
N ILE A 2 14.47 0.02 5.64
CA ILE A 2 13.01 -0.19 5.79
C ILE A 2 12.34 0.91 4.96
N PRO A 3 11.34 0.61 4.11
CA PRO A 3 10.71 1.61 3.22
C PRO A 3 9.82 2.63 3.97
N THR A 4 10.01 2.82 5.28
CA THR A 4 9.13 3.59 6.16
C THR A 4 9.39 5.10 6.21
N ASN A 5 10.35 5.63 5.44
CA ASN A 5 10.53 7.09 5.33
C ASN A 5 9.53 7.78 4.38
N LEU A 6 8.59 7.04 3.79
CA LEU A 6 7.35 7.65 3.29
C LEU A 6 6.30 7.88 4.40
N GLY A 7 6.53 7.34 5.61
CA GLY A 7 5.54 7.22 6.69
C GLY A 7 5.05 8.52 7.35
N ARG A 8 5.45 9.71 6.88
CA ARG A 8 4.81 10.98 7.27
C ARG A 8 4.33 11.81 6.07
N GLN A 9 4.36 11.24 4.87
CA GLN A 9 4.01 11.95 3.63
C GLN A 9 3.33 11.03 2.61
N ASN A 10 2.91 9.82 3.01
CA ASN A 10 2.18 8.86 2.18
C ASN A 10 0.93 9.50 1.56
N GLY A 11 0.13 10.20 2.38
CA GLY A 11 -1.09 10.86 1.94
C GLY A 11 -0.83 11.95 0.91
N ALA A 12 0.14 12.83 1.21
CA ALA A 12 0.54 13.91 0.32
C ALA A 12 1.09 13.36 -1.01
N LEU A 13 1.90 12.30 -0.94
CA LEU A 13 2.48 11.64 -2.11
C LEU A 13 1.39 11.04 -3.02
N VAL A 14 0.50 10.23 -2.48
CA VAL A 14 -0.57 9.58 -3.27
C VAL A 14 -1.49 10.63 -3.88
N LEU A 15 -1.81 11.69 -3.13
CA LEU A 15 -2.59 12.82 -3.62
C LEU A 15 -1.89 13.52 -4.79
N GLU A 16 -0.59 13.79 -4.68
CA GLU A 16 0.17 14.44 -5.75
C GLU A 16 0.29 13.56 -6.99
N VAL A 17 0.51 12.25 -6.83
CA VAL A 17 0.55 11.31 -7.95
C VAL A 17 -0.78 11.29 -8.72
N LEU A 18 -1.91 11.24 -8.02
CA LEU A 18 -3.22 11.30 -8.66
C LEU A 18 -3.46 12.64 -9.37
N LYS A 19 -3.03 13.77 -8.79
CA LYS A 19 -3.08 15.07 -9.47
C LYS A 19 -2.28 15.08 -10.77
N VAL A 20 -1.04 14.57 -10.72
CA VAL A 20 -0.14 14.50 -11.89
C VAL A 20 -0.70 13.57 -12.98
N LEU A 21 -1.35 12.47 -12.60
CA LEU A 21 -2.02 11.59 -13.56
C LEU A 21 -3.19 12.29 -14.28
N GLY A 22 -3.88 13.22 -13.62
CA GLY A 22 -4.93 14.05 -14.23
C GLY A 22 -6.16 13.29 -14.73
N ARG A 23 -6.29 12.00 -14.40
CA ARG A 23 -7.38 11.11 -14.79
C ARG A 23 -7.69 10.10 -13.70
N PRO A 24 -8.89 9.46 -13.73
CA PRO A 24 -9.15 8.29 -12.89
C PRO A 24 -8.08 7.20 -13.10
N ALA A 25 -7.57 6.65 -12.01
CA ALA A 25 -6.49 5.66 -12.01
C ALA A 25 -6.74 4.54 -10.99
N THR A 26 -6.34 3.33 -11.35
CA THR A 26 -6.39 2.17 -10.46
C THR A 26 -5.33 2.27 -9.36
N SER A 27 -5.51 1.54 -8.26
CA SER A 27 -4.48 1.45 -7.21
C SER A 27 -3.15 0.91 -7.74
N TYR A 28 -3.18 0.04 -8.75
CA TYR A 28 -1.98 -0.46 -9.42
C TYR A 28 -1.25 0.65 -10.18
N GLU A 29 -1.95 1.43 -11.01
CA GLU A 29 -1.34 2.54 -11.76
C GLU A 29 -0.72 3.59 -10.83
N VAL A 30 -1.40 3.91 -9.72
CA VAL A 30 -0.86 4.83 -8.71
C VAL A 30 0.37 4.23 -8.04
N ALA A 31 0.34 2.95 -7.66
CA ALA A 31 1.47 2.29 -7.01
C ALA A 31 2.68 2.14 -7.94
N GLU A 32 2.45 1.84 -9.22
CA GLU A 32 3.48 1.80 -10.27
C GLU A 32 4.11 3.18 -10.43
N ARG A 33 3.30 4.25 -10.51
CA ARG A 33 3.83 5.61 -10.61
C ARG A 33 4.65 6.02 -9.38
N VAL A 34 4.20 5.67 -8.17
CA VAL A 34 4.98 5.90 -6.94
C VAL A 34 6.29 5.11 -6.97
N ALA A 35 6.24 3.83 -7.37
CA ALA A 35 7.41 2.96 -7.45
C ALA A 35 8.45 3.53 -8.41
N ASP A 36 8.03 4.00 -9.59
CA ASP A 36 8.91 4.58 -10.60
C ASP A 36 9.56 5.89 -10.13
N VAL A 37 8.77 6.82 -9.59
CA VAL A 37 9.27 8.14 -9.17
C VAL A 37 10.29 8.01 -8.02
N TYR A 38 10.02 7.12 -7.05
CA TYR A 38 10.86 6.97 -5.86
C TYR A 38 11.85 5.80 -5.95
N ARG A 39 11.88 5.09 -7.09
CA ARG A 39 12.71 3.89 -7.31
C ARG A 39 12.52 2.84 -6.21
N LEU A 40 11.26 2.58 -5.87
CA LEU A 40 10.87 1.63 -4.84
C LEU A 40 10.41 0.30 -5.47
N PRO A 41 10.61 -0.84 -4.80
CA PRO A 41 10.06 -2.10 -5.26
C PRO A 41 8.52 -2.09 -5.20
N LEU A 42 7.86 -2.19 -6.36
CA LEU A 42 6.39 -2.12 -6.51
C LEU A 42 5.64 -3.03 -5.52
N HIS A 43 6.10 -4.27 -5.37
CA HIS A 43 5.47 -5.25 -4.48
C HIS A 43 5.43 -4.81 -3.01
N ARG A 44 6.35 -3.95 -2.56
CA ARG A 44 6.37 -3.45 -1.18
C ARG A 44 5.49 -2.23 -0.98
N ILE A 45 5.39 -1.36 -1.99
CA ILE A 45 4.68 -0.09 -1.86
C ILE A 45 3.19 -0.22 -2.20
N ARG A 46 2.82 -1.21 -3.02
CA ARG A 46 1.43 -1.42 -3.47
C ARG A 46 0.42 -1.56 -2.31
N PRO A 47 0.67 -2.33 -1.23
CA PRO A 47 -0.25 -2.38 -0.09
C PRO A 47 -0.42 -1.00 0.56
N VAL A 48 0.68 -0.28 0.80
CA VAL A 48 0.66 1.06 1.42
C VAL A 48 -0.15 2.05 0.57
N VAL A 49 0.07 2.07 -0.74
CA VAL A 49 -0.68 2.94 -1.65
C VAL A 49 -2.18 2.59 -1.65
N THR A 50 -2.51 1.30 -1.60
CA THR A 50 -3.91 0.85 -1.52
C THR A 50 -4.57 1.34 -0.24
N ASP A 51 -3.92 1.15 0.91
CA ASP A 51 -4.43 1.59 2.21
C ASP A 51 -4.65 3.12 2.25
N VAL A 52 -3.72 3.89 1.67
CA VAL A 52 -3.80 5.36 1.59
C VAL A 52 -4.94 5.81 0.67
N LEU A 53 -5.15 5.14 -0.46
CA LEU A 53 -6.26 5.44 -1.37
C LEU A 53 -7.62 5.17 -0.71
N GLU A 54 -7.74 4.06 0.01
CA GLU A 54 -8.97 3.71 0.75
C GLU A 54 -9.22 4.65 1.92
N ALA A 55 -8.18 5.00 2.70
CA ALA A 55 -8.27 5.99 3.76
C ALA A 55 -8.60 7.38 3.21
N GLY A 56 -7.94 7.81 2.12
CA GLY A 56 -8.19 9.08 1.46
C GLY A 56 -9.61 9.19 0.91
N SER A 57 -10.17 8.08 0.41
CA SER A 57 -11.58 8.02 0.01
C SER A 57 -12.53 8.21 1.19
N ARG A 58 -12.25 7.55 2.34
CA ARG A 58 -13.03 7.72 3.57
C ARG A 58 -12.94 9.15 4.14
N HIS A 59 -11.80 9.81 3.97
CA HIS A 59 -11.60 11.19 4.43
C HIS A 59 -12.12 12.27 3.47
N GLY A 60 -12.54 11.87 2.26
CA GLY A 60 -13.13 12.73 1.24
C GLY A 60 -12.12 13.38 0.27
N PHE A 61 -10.86 12.97 0.30
CA PHE A 61 -9.84 13.45 -0.65
C PHE A 61 -9.98 12.81 -2.03
N PHE A 62 -10.43 11.56 -2.07
CA PHE A 62 -10.59 10.79 -3.30
C PHE A 62 -12.02 10.32 -3.48
N SER A 63 -12.48 10.29 -4.73
CA SER A 63 -13.66 9.52 -5.14
C SER A 63 -13.19 8.20 -5.73
N SER A 64 -13.91 7.11 -5.46
CA SER A 64 -13.66 5.80 -6.07
C SER A 64 -14.87 5.37 -6.88
N LEU A 65 -14.68 5.07 -8.16
CA LEU A 65 -15.72 4.58 -9.06
C LEU A 65 -15.15 3.42 -9.90
N ASN A 66 -15.78 2.25 -9.82
CA ASN A 66 -15.36 1.04 -10.55
C ASN A 66 -13.87 0.67 -10.34
N GLY A 67 -13.34 0.90 -9.13
CA GLY A 67 -11.94 0.63 -8.79
C GLY A 67 -10.94 1.69 -9.27
N HIS A 68 -11.42 2.77 -9.89
CA HIS A 68 -10.60 3.93 -10.24
C HIS A 68 -10.77 5.05 -9.22
N TYR A 69 -9.65 5.56 -8.73
CA TYR A 69 -9.58 6.69 -7.82
C TYR A 69 -9.38 7.99 -8.60
N SER A 70 -9.99 9.07 -8.12
CA SER A 70 -9.83 10.43 -8.65
C SER A 70 -9.78 11.42 -7.50
N VAL A 71 -9.10 12.55 -7.70
CA VAL A 71 -9.04 13.64 -6.73
C VAL A 71 -10.39 14.36 -6.66
N VAL A 72 -10.90 14.60 -5.45
CA VAL A 72 -12.03 15.50 -5.25
C VAL A 72 -11.53 16.94 -5.28
N GLN A 73 -11.53 17.55 -6.46
CA GLN A 73 -10.85 18.84 -6.71
C GLN A 73 -11.21 19.95 -5.71
N PRO A 74 -12.49 20.21 -5.37
CA PRO A 74 -12.81 21.29 -4.42
C PRO A 74 -12.21 21.08 -3.03
N VAL A 75 -12.07 19.81 -2.59
CA VAL A 75 -11.48 19.47 -1.29
C VAL A 75 -9.97 19.71 -1.31
N VAL A 76 -9.30 19.35 -2.40
CA VAL A 76 -7.85 19.52 -2.54
C VAL A 76 -7.46 20.98 -2.77
N GLU A 77 -8.26 21.75 -3.49
CA GLU A 77 -8.10 23.19 -3.60
C GLU A 77 -8.26 23.89 -2.25
N GLN A 78 -9.28 23.49 -1.46
CA GLN A 78 -9.44 24.01 -0.09
C GLN A 78 -8.25 23.65 0.80
N LEU A 79 -7.77 22.40 0.74
CA LEU A 79 -6.58 21.97 1.48
C LEU A 79 -5.35 22.82 1.09
N GLY A 80 -5.17 23.12 -0.20
CA GLY A 80 -4.08 23.99 -0.67
C GLY A 80 -4.16 25.39 -0.04
N ARG A 81 -5.35 26.01 -0.08
CA ARG A 81 -5.59 27.32 0.57
C ARG A 81 -5.36 27.28 2.08
N ASP A 82 -5.77 26.21 2.76
CA ASP A 82 -5.56 26.04 4.20
C ASP A 82 -4.06 25.98 4.53
N ILE A 83 -3.27 25.28 3.72
CA ILE A 83 -1.81 25.17 3.88
C ILE A 83 -1.14 26.53 3.60
N ASP A 84 -1.54 27.22 2.55
CA ASP A 84 -1.00 28.55 2.21
C ASP A 84 -1.27 29.55 3.32
N GLN A 85 -2.49 29.56 3.88
CA GLN A 85 -2.84 30.41 5.02
C GLN A 85 -2.03 30.03 6.26
N TYR A 86 -1.91 28.74 6.57
CA TYR A 86 -1.11 28.27 7.70
C TYR A 86 0.37 28.68 7.56
N ALA A 87 0.93 28.64 6.36
CA ALA A 87 2.30 29.08 6.09
C ALA A 87 2.43 30.61 6.20
N ALA A 88 1.48 31.38 5.67
CA ALA A 88 1.45 32.83 5.79
C ALA A 88 1.38 33.27 7.26
N ASP A 89 0.56 32.60 8.07
CA ASP A 89 0.46 32.79 9.51
C ASP A 89 1.80 32.57 10.21
N ILE A 90 2.49 31.45 9.92
CA ILE A 90 3.84 31.19 10.47
C ILE A 90 4.81 32.32 10.09
N LEU A 91 4.81 32.75 8.82
CA LEU A 91 5.73 33.77 8.30
C LEU A 91 5.43 35.18 8.80
N ALA A 92 4.16 35.51 9.06
CA ALA A 92 3.74 36.79 9.64
C ALA A 92 4.25 36.99 11.08
N GLY A 93 4.88 35.97 11.66
CA GLY A 93 5.49 36.02 12.97
C GLY A 93 4.40 35.90 14.03
N TYR A 94 3.93 34.67 14.27
CA TYR A 94 3.34 34.22 15.54
C TYR A 94 4.35 34.41 16.71
N SER A 95 4.78 35.65 16.87
CA SER A 95 5.89 36.17 17.66
C SER A 95 5.38 37.02 18.83
N CYS A 96 4.09 36.95 19.15
CA CYS A 96 3.54 37.59 20.35
C CYS A 96 3.15 36.59 21.48
N GLU A 97 2.88 35.30 21.20
CA GLU A 97 2.48 34.34 22.26
C GLU A 97 2.99 32.90 22.09
N GLY A 98 3.96 32.62 21.21
CA GLY A 98 4.71 31.35 21.22
C GLY A 98 3.94 30.08 20.85
N SER A 99 2.70 30.18 20.36
CA SER A 99 1.93 29.04 19.87
C SER A 99 1.96 28.98 18.34
N LEU A 100 2.06 27.76 17.78
CA LEU A 100 1.90 27.54 16.34
C LEU A 100 0.44 27.83 15.93
N PRO A 101 0.19 28.32 14.69
CA PRO A 101 -1.16 28.42 14.18
C PRO A 101 -1.87 27.07 14.23
N LYS A 102 -3.20 27.09 14.26
CA LYS A 102 -4.00 25.87 14.31
C LYS A 102 -4.12 25.27 12.90
N MET A 103 -3.78 23.99 12.76
CA MET A 103 -4.00 23.25 11.51
C MET A 103 -5.49 23.13 11.19
N SER A 104 -5.83 23.21 9.91
CA SER A 104 -7.21 23.00 9.46
C SER A 104 -7.64 21.54 9.61
N THR A 105 -8.96 21.29 9.57
CA THR A 105 -9.50 19.92 9.60
C THR A 105 -9.00 19.07 8.44
N LEU A 106 -8.81 19.65 7.25
CA LEU A 106 -8.27 18.93 6.09
C LEU A 106 -6.79 18.59 6.29
N MET A 107 -5.99 19.50 6.83
CA MET A 107 -4.58 19.21 7.15
C MET A 107 -4.45 18.06 8.16
N LEU A 108 -5.30 18.05 9.19
CA LEU A 108 -5.33 16.97 10.18
C LEU A 108 -5.74 15.62 9.56
N LYS A 109 -6.74 15.63 8.66
CA LYS A 109 -7.13 14.42 7.92
C LYS A 109 -6.02 13.94 6.98
N LEU A 110 -5.28 14.85 6.34
CA LEU A 110 -4.14 14.48 5.48
C LEU A 110 -3.05 13.79 6.32
N GLN A 111 -2.72 14.32 7.50
CA GLN A 111 -1.77 13.69 8.42
C GLN A 111 -2.23 12.29 8.88
N GLN A 112 -3.54 12.07 9.02
CA GLN A 112 -4.07 10.74 9.35
C GLN A 112 -3.82 9.71 8.24
N LEU A 113 -3.68 10.13 6.98
CA LEU A 113 -3.31 9.22 5.88
C LEU A 113 -1.87 8.72 5.99
N ASP A 114 -1.02 9.45 6.71
CA ASP A 114 0.36 9.03 6.95
C ASP A 114 0.48 8.02 8.10
N GLY A 115 -0.55 7.95 8.94
CA GLY A 115 -0.73 6.92 9.94
C GLY A 115 -0.80 5.55 9.26
N SER A 116 0.31 4.82 9.28
CA SER A 116 0.34 3.45 8.80
C SER A 116 -0.70 2.64 9.58
N PRO A 117 -1.63 1.90 8.94
CA PRO A 117 -2.36 0.87 9.67
C PRO A 117 -1.32 -0.09 10.27
N PRO A 118 -1.56 -0.64 11.48
CA PRO A 118 -0.64 -1.59 12.06
C PRO A 118 -0.48 -2.73 11.06
N MET A 119 0.75 -2.95 10.59
CA MET A 119 1.08 -4.14 9.82
C MET A 119 0.68 -5.33 10.70
N MET A 120 -0.49 -5.91 10.47
CA MET A 120 -0.85 -7.19 11.04
C MET A 120 0.09 -8.21 10.42
N THR A 121 1.20 -8.46 11.11
CA THR A 121 1.91 -9.73 11.10
C THR A 121 0.89 -10.81 11.41
N GLY A 122 0.30 -11.37 10.36
CA GLY A 122 -0.83 -12.26 10.47
C GLY A 122 -0.98 -13.14 9.24
N ILE A 123 0.14 -13.68 8.74
CA ILE A 123 0.08 -14.95 8.01
C ILE A 123 -0.44 -15.98 9.01
N ARG A 124 -1.78 -16.09 9.10
CA ARG A 124 -2.43 -17.28 9.61
C ARG A 124 -2.08 -18.39 8.63
N TYR A 125 -1.05 -19.16 8.97
CA TYR A 125 -0.89 -20.51 8.48
C TYR A 125 -2.25 -21.23 8.59
N PRO A 126 -2.70 -21.96 7.56
CA PRO A 126 -3.86 -22.82 7.70
C PRO A 126 -3.50 -23.88 8.73
N ARG A 127 -4.03 -23.74 9.95
CA ARG A 127 -3.88 -24.72 11.01
C ARG A 127 -4.78 -25.90 10.66
N VAL A 128 -4.22 -26.83 9.90
CA VAL A 128 -4.73 -28.20 9.76
C VAL A 128 -4.60 -28.85 11.13
N SER A 129 -5.72 -29.25 11.74
CA SER A 129 -5.85 -30.52 12.46
C SER A 129 -7.18 -30.56 13.22
N SER A 130 -7.84 -31.72 13.09
CA SER A 130 -8.91 -32.29 13.92
C SER A 130 -10.32 -32.22 13.33
N GLY A 131 -10.81 -33.40 12.91
CA GLY A 131 -12.18 -33.61 12.42
C GLY A 131 -12.29 -34.87 11.58
N GLU A 132 -12.51 -36.01 12.23
CA GLU A 132 -12.80 -37.34 11.68
C GLU A 132 -13.93 -37.35 10.64
N GLN A 133 -13.74 -38.06 9.51
CA GLN A 133 -14.74 -38.80 8.70
C GLN A 133 -14.18 -38.98 7.27
N ARG A 134 -14.33 -40.06 6.52
CA ARG A 134 -14.71 -41.47 6.72
C ARG A 134 -14.56 -42.07 5.30
N GLU A 135 -13.72 -43.10 5.18
CA GLU A 135 -13.81 -44.26 4.26
C GLU A 135 -14.11 -44.05 2.76
N HIS A 136 -13.11 -44.23 1.88
CA HIS A 136 -13.20 -45.18 0.74
C HIS A 136 -11.84 -45.43 0.04
N MET A 137 -11.47 -46.71 -0.08
CA MET A 137 -10.43 -47.33 -0.94
C MET A 137 -11.20 -48.31 -1.88
N PRO A 138 -10.74 -48.72 -3.10
CA PRO A 138 -9.52 -49.57 -3.25
C PRO A 138 -8.76 -49.59 -4.62
N SER A 139 -7.57 -50.23 -4.55
CA SER A 139 -6.79 -51.09 -5.48
C SER A 139 -6.53 -50.82 -6.98
N GLY A 140 -5.27 -51.06 -7.38
CA GLY A 140 -4.85 -51.44 -8.73
C GLY A 140 -3.32 -51.63 -8.89
N ASP A 141 -2.88 -52.89 -9.01
CA ASP A 141 -1.50 -53.42 -9.16
C ASP A 141 -0.69 -52.90 -10.38
N VAL A 142 0.66 -52.92 -10.34
CA VAL A 142 1.57 -53.91 -11.01
C VAL A 142 3.05 -53.50 -10.78
N SER A 143 3.88 -54.51 -10.48
CA SER A 143 5.32 -54.49 -10.23
C SER A 143 6.09 -55.10 -11.41
N LEU A 144 7.33 -54.67 -11.73
CA LEU A 144 8.31 -55.50 -12.47
C LEU A 144 9.76 -54.95 -12.43
N ASP A 145 10.64 -55.83 -11.94
CA ASP A 145 12.08 -56.04 -12.19
C ASP A 145 13.09 -54.87 -12.07
N ALA A 146 14.09 -54.90 -11.16
CA ALA A 146 15.14 -55.90 -10.92
C ALA A 146 16.15 -56.05 -12.07
N ARG A 147 17.37 -55.53 -11.87
CA ARG A 147 18.68 -56.10 -12.26
C ARG A 147 19.79 -55.09 -11.89
N LEU A 148 20.55 -55.37 -10.82
CA LEU A 148 21.82 -56.15 -10.86
C LEU A 148 22.88 -55.42 -11.71
N MET A 149 23.82 -54.71 -11.08
CA MET A 149 25.15 -55.21 -10.68
C MET A 149 26.18 -55.18 -11.83
N LEU A 150 27.25 -54.39 -11.61
CA LEU A 150 28.66 -54.55 -12.04
C LEU A 150 29.18 -53.84 -13.33
N PRO A 151 30.52 -53.55 -13.41
CA PRO A 151 31.05 -52.24 -13.84
C PRO A 151 32.05 -52.24 -15.04
N PHE A 152 32.33 -51.02 -15.58
CA PHE A 152 33.48 -50.55 -16.44
C PHE A 152 33.74 -51.27 -17.79
N PRO A 153 34.53 -50.73 -18.77
CA PRO A 153 35.46 -49.57 -18.77
C PRO A 153 35.41 -48.58 -19.99
N ARG A 154 36.24 -47.53 -19.88
CA ARG A 154 36.77 -46.51 -20.84
C ARG A 154 36.71 -46.80 -22.35
N VAL A 155 36.38 -45.77 -23.16
CA VAL A 155 37.18 -45.24 -24.32
C VAL A 155 36.77 -43.78 -24.64
N LEU A 156 37.70 -42.82 -24.50
CA LEU A 156 38.04 -41.71 -25.41
C LEU A 156 39.21 -40.92 -24.81
#